data_AF-A0A2H0U3P1-F1
#
_entry.id   AF-A0A2H0U3P1-F1
#
_cell.length_a   1.000
_cell.length_b   1.000
_cell.length_c   1.000
_cell.angle_alpha   90.00
_cell.angle_beta   90.00
_cell.angle_gamma   90.00
#
_symmetry.space_group_name_H-M   'P 1'
#
loop_
_entity.id
_entity.type
_entity.pdbx_description
1 polymer ?
#
loop_
_entity_poly.entity_id
_entity_poly.type
_entity_poly.pdbx_seq_one_letter_code
_entity_poly.pdbx_strand_id
1 'polypeptide(L)' 'MVLIIVGALNWGLVGLGSYMGGQNWNVVELLFGVWPGLASLVYVLVGIAGVWALYDWYTKMSKK' A
#
# COMPACT_ATOMS: atom_id res chain seq x y z
N MET A 1 2.40 4.24 10.35
CA MET A 1 1.61 2.99 10.50
C MET A 1 0.34 3.01 9.64
N VAL A 2 -0.51 4.04 9.74
CA VAL A 2 -1.77 4.13 8.96
C VAL A 2 -1.56 3.92 7.45
N LEU A 3 -0.63 4.63 6.82
CA LEU A 3 -0.35 4.48 5.38
C LEU A 3 0.10 3.07 4.99
N ILE A 4 0.86 2.39 5.87
CA ILE A 4 1.33 1.02 5.63
C ILE A 4 0.15 0.04 5.66
N ILE A 5 -0.74 0.19 6.64
CA ILE A 5 -1.96 -0.62 6.75
C ILE A 5 -2.86 -0.40 5.54
N VAL A 6 -3.07 0.85 5.13
CA VAL A 6 -3.85 1.18 3.93
C VAL A 6 -3.24 0.54 2.69
N GLY A 7 -1.91 0.63 2.53
CA GLY A 7 -1.18 -0.04 1.47
C GLY A 7 -1.37 -1.55 1.46
N ALA A 8 -1.19 -2.19 2.61
CA ALA A 8 -1.32 -3.64 2.77
C ALA A 8 -2.74 -4.13 2.46
N LEU A 9 -3.76 -3.40 2.92
CA LEU A 9 -5.16 -3.70 2.60
C LEU A 9 -5.45 -3.53 1.10
N ASN A 10 -4.96 -2.47 0.47
CA ASN A 10 -5.14 -2.25 -0.97
C ASN A 10 -4.54 -3.39 -1.79
N TRP A 11 -3.27 -3.75 -1.54
CA TRP A 11 -2.61 -4.84 -2.25
C TRP A 11 -3.24 -6.21 -1.95
N GLY A 12 -3.70 -6.44 -0.71
CA GLY A 12 -4.43 -7.64 -0.33
C GLY A 12 -5.74 -7.79 -1.10
N LEU A 13 -6.50 -6.70 -1.24
CA LEU A 13 -7.75 -6.70 -2.01
C LEU A 13 -7.50 -6.85 -3.51
N VAL A 14 -6.50 -6.16 -4.08
CA VAL A 14 -6.10 -6.34 -5.49
C VAL A 14 -5.73 -7.81 -5.76
N GLY A 15 -4.95 -8.43 -4.87
CA GLY A 15 -4.59 -9.85 -4.97
C GLY A 15 -5.82 -10.76 -4.90
N LEU A 16 -6.70 -10.57 -3.91
CA LEU A 16 -7.93 -11.36 -3.77
C LEU A 16 -8.86 -11.23 -4.97
N GLY A 17 -9.11 -10.01 -5.45
CA GLY A 17 -9.94 -9.77 -6.64
C GLY A 17 -9.38 -10.44 -7.89
N SER A 18 -8.05 -10.46 -8.01
CA SER A 18 -7.37 -11.19 -9.09
C SER A 18 -7.64 -12.69 -9.01
N TYR A 19 -7.59 -13.30 -7.83
CA TYR A 19 -7.90 -14.72 -7.63
C TYR A 19 -9.39 -15.06 -7.74
N MET A 20 -10.30 -14.15 -7.39
CA MET A 20 -11.74 -14.40 -7.31
C MET A 20 -12.50 -14.17 -8.63
N GLY A 21 -11.80 -13.91 -9.74
CA GLY A 21 -12.41 -13.69 -11.05
C GLY A 21 -11.72 -12.63 -11.92
N GLY A 22 -10.46 -12.29 -11.64
CA GLY A 22 -9.69 -11.32 -12.43
C GLY A 22 -10.13 -9.87 -12.25
N GLN A 23 -10.82 -9.55 -11.15
CA GLN A 23 -11.28 -8.20 -10.87
C GLN A 23 -10.19 -7.35 -10.20
N ASN A 24 -10.08 -6.08 -10.61
CA ASN A 24 -9.20 -5.13 -9.97
C ASN A 24 -9.89 -4.45 -8.78
N TRP A 25 -9.61 -4.91 -7.56
CA TRP A 25 -10.13 -4.29 -6.32
C TRP A 25 -9.15 -3.29 -5.73
N ASN A 26 -8.67 -2.38 -6.58
CA ASN A 26 -7.83 -1.28 -6.17
C ASN A 26 -8.67 -0.24 -5.44
N VAL A 27 -8.53 -0.17 -4.12
CA VAL A 27 -9.28 0.73 -3.23
C VAL A 27 -9.11 2.18 -3.64
N VAL A 28 -7.91 2.56 -4.12
CA VAL A 28 -7.67 3.94 -4.57
C VAL A 28 -8.52 4.27 -5.79
N GLU A 29 -8.58 3.36 -6.76
CA GLU A 29 -9.43 3.52 -7.96
C GLU A 29 -10.92 3.41 -7.63
N LEU A 30 -11.31 2.55 -6.67
CA LEU A 30 -12.69 2.38 -6.25
C LEU A 30 -13.25 3.64 -5.56
N LEU A 31 -12.43 4.35 -4.77
CA LEU A 31 -12.85 5.54 -4.04
C LEU A 31 -12.78 6.81 -4.88
N PHE A 32 -11.75 6.95 -5.73
CA PHE A 32 -11.47 8.19 -6.45
C PHE A 32 -11.68 8.08 -7.97
N GLY A 33 -12.12 6.92 -8.46
CA GLY A 33 -12.19 6.62 -9.89
C GLY A 33 -10.81 6.37 -10.49
N VAL A 34 -10.77 6.18 -11.81
CA VAL A 34 -9.52 5.92 -12.54
C VAL A 34 -8.74 7.23 -12.70
N TRP A 35 -7.94 7.56 -11.68
CA TRP A 35 -7.04 8.72 -11.65
C TRP A 35 -5.58 8.26 -11.54
N PRO A 36 -4.90 7.99 -12.68
CA PRO A 36 -3.56 7.39 -12.67
C PRO A 36 -2.52 8.18 -11.86
N GLY A 37 -2.60 9.52 -11.90
CA GLY A 37 -1.70 10.39 -11.15
C GLY A 37 -1.92 10.32 -9.63
N LEU A 38 -3.19 10.28 -9.18
CA LEU A 38 -3.53 10.19 -7.76
C LEU A 38 -3.16 8.81 -7.20
N ALA A 39 -3.47 7.75 -7.94
CA ALA A 39 -3.09 6.38 -7.57
C ALA A 39 -1.57 6.26 -7.39
N SER A 40 -0.81 6.77 -8.37
CA SER A 40 0.66 6.76 -8.32
C SER A 40 1.19 7.53 -7.12
N LEU A 41 0.62 8.70 -6.81
CA LEU A 41 1.00 9.48 -5.63
C LEU A 41 0.76 8.71 -4.33
N VAL A 42 -0.41 8.07 -4.18
CA VAL A 42 -0.73 7.26 -3.00
C VAL A 42 0.27 6.11 -2.86
N TYR A 43 0.64 5.42 -3.95
CA TYR A 43 1.61 4.32 -3.90
C TYR A 43 3.00 4.77 -3.49
N VAL A 44 3.45 5.94 -3.95
CA VAL A 44 4.73 6.52 -3.51
C VAL A 44 4.70 6.81 -2.01
N LEU A 45 3.64 7.42 -1.50
CA LEU A 45 3.50 7.73 -0.07
C LEU A 45 3.47 6.48 0.81
N VAL A 46 2.75 5.44 0.37
CA VAL A 46 2.72 4.13 1.03
C VAL A 46 4.11 3.48 1.02
N GLY A 47 4.81 3.52 -0.11
CA GLY A 47 6.16 2.96 -0.25
C GLY A 47 7.17 3.63 0.67
N ILE A 48 7.18 4.97 0.72
CA ILE A 48 8.03 5.75 1.63
C ILE A 48 7.73 5.37 3.09
N ALA A 49 6.46 5.26 3.46
CA ALA A 49 6.07 4.87 4.81
C ALA A 49 6.57 3.47 5.18
N GLY A 50 6.54 2.51 4.24
CA GLY A 50 7.08 1.17 4.43
C GLY A 50 8.59 1.15 4.63
N VAL A 51 9.34 1.87 3.78
CA VAL A 51 10.80 1.99 3.91
C VAL A 51 11.17 2.61 5.25
N TRP A 52 10.46 3.67 5.68
CA TRP A 52 10.70 4.31 6.96
C TRP A 52 10.46 3.36 8.15
N ALA A 53 9.40 2.56 8.09
CA ALA A 53 9.12 1.56 9.13
C ALA A 53 10.19 0.46 9.19
N LEU A 54 10.70 0.00 8.04
CA LEU A 54 11.82 -0.95 7.99
C LEU A 54 13.10 -0.35 8.58
N TYR A 55 13.40 0.91 8.26
CA TYR A 55 14.54 1.63 8.84
C TYR A 55 14.42 1.78 10.35
N ASP A 56 13.25 2.20 10.86
CA ASP A 56 12.99 2.31 12.30
C ASP A 56 13.12 0.95 13.00
N TRP A 57 12.61 -0.12 12.40
CA TRP A 57 12.78 -1.48 12.93
C TRP A 57 14.25 -1.91 12.98
N TYR A 58 14.99 -1.71 11.88
CA TYR A 58 16.41 -2.08 11.78
C TYR A 58 17.27 -1.33 12.80
N THR A 59 17.07 -0.01 12.91
CA THR A 59 17.85 0.82 13.84
C THR A 59 17.55 0.50 15.31
N LYS A 60 16.32 0.11 15.65
CA LYS A 60 15.97 -0.35 17.00
C LYS A 60 16.61 -1.70 17.33
N MET A 61 16.62 -2.63 16.39
CA MET A 61 17.26 -3.95 16.58
C MET A 61 18.78 -3.85 16.67
N SER A 62 19.41 -2.95 15.89
CA SER A 62 20.86 -2.74 15.94
C SER A 62 21.37 -2.10 17.24
N LYS A 63 20.49 -1.45 18.01
CA LYS A 63 20.83 -0.80 19.28
C LYS A 63 20.62 -1.72 20.51
N LYS A 64 20.28 -2.98 20.29
CA LYS A 64 19.96 -3.97 21.33
C LYS A 64 20.96 -5.12 21.27
#